data_AF-A0A6M8V5A8-F1
#
_entry.id   AF-A0A6M8V5A8-F1
#
_cell.length_a   1.000
_cell.length_b   1.000
_cell.length_c   1.000
_cell.angle_alpha   90.00
_cell.angle_beta   90.00
_cell.angle_gamma   90.00
#
_symmetry.space_group_name_H-M   'P 1'
#
loop_
_entity.id
_entity.type
_entity.pdbx_description
1 polymer ?
#
loop_
_entity_poly.entity_id
_entity_poly.type
_entity_poly.pdbx_seq_one_letter_code
_entity_poly.pdbx_strand_id
1 'polypeptide(L)'
;MGKAGIVKSDTGMLGGFSLNKTPDKIHLQEIYCAIEDRKAFYLNVNKEKLNQSANSKKINNFFIKLFSDIQIEIENKMENITLKNILNHIK
;
A
#
# COMPACT_ATOMS: atom_id res chain seq x y z
N MET A 1 0.06 -11.79 3.84
CA MET A 1 1.48 -11.86 4.25
C MET A 1 2.22 -13.16 3.88
N GLY A 2 1.75 -14.37 4.20
CA GLY A 2 2.46 -15.61 3.83
C GLY A 2 2.63 -15.78 2.31
N LYS A 3 1.55 -15.54 1.54
CA LYS A 3 1.59 -15.52 0.07
C LYS A 3 2.53 -14.45 -0.52
N ALA A 4 2.77 -13.37 0.22
CA ALA A 4 3.69 -12.29 -0.17
C ALA A 4 5.15 -12.58 0.23
N GLY A 5 5.43 -13.73 0.83
CA GLY A 5 6.79 -14.13 1.24
C GLY A 5 7.37 -13.30 2.39
N ILE A 6 6.54 -12.55 3.13
CA ILE A 6 6.97 -11.72 4.27
C ILE A 6 7.12 -12.58 5.54
N VAL A 7 6.19 -13.51 5.75
CA VAL A 7 6.19 -14.46 6.86
C VAL A 7 6.22 -15.88 6.33
N LYS A 8 6.83 -16.79 7.07
CA LYS A 8 6.76 -18.23 6.83
C LYS A 8 6.00 -18.91 7.97
N SER A 9 5.37 -20.03 7.65
CA SER A 9 4.65 -20.87 8.60
C SER A 9 5.46 -22.12 8.86
N ASP A 10 5.84 -22.33 10.12
CA ASP A 10 6.50 -23.54 10.58
C ASP A 10 5.43 -24.44 11.23
N THR A 11 5.35 -25.72 10.85
CA THR A 11 4.32 -26.66 11.34
C THR A 11 4.86 -27.57 12.44
N GLY A 12 3.97 -28.12 13.26
CA GLY A 12 4.30 -29.05 14.35
C GLY A 12 3.96 -28.49 15.74
N MET A 13 4.32 -29.23 16.79
CA MET A 13 3.99 -28.92 18.19
C MET A 13 4.56 -27.57 18.68
N LEU A 14 5.69 -27.15 18.11
CA LEU A 14 6.32 -25.84 18.35
C LEU A 14 6.21 -24.91 17.13
N GLY A 15 5.22 -25.17 16.26
CA GLY A 15 4.98 -24.40 15.06
C GLY A 15 4.53 -22.96 15.34
N GLY A 16 4.55 -22.12 14.30
CA GLY A 16 4.19 -20.72 14.40
C GLY A 16 4.53 -19.95 13.14
N PHE A 17 4.49 -18.62 13.25
CA PHE A 17 4.91 -17.72 12.18
C PHE A 17 6.21 -17.03 12.55
N SER A 18 7.13 -16.97 11.59
CA SER A 18 8.37 -16.24 11.70
C SER A 18 8.58 -15.34 10.47
N LEU A 19 9.36 -14.27 10.63
CA LEU A 19 9.71 -13.41 9.51
C LEU A 19 10.57 -14.20 8.52
N ASN A 20 10.25 -14.06 7.24
CA ASN A 20 11.00 -14.71 6.16
C ASN A 20 12.14 -13.82 5.63
N LYS A 21 12.19 -12.56 6.06
CA LYS A 21 13.24 -11.57 5.78
C LYS A 21 13.62 -10.85 7.09
N THR A 22 14.80 -10.23 7.13
CA THR A 22 15.18 -9.40 8.29
C THR A 22 14.33 -8.10 8.32
N PRO A 23 14.02 -7.53 9.50
CA PRO A 23 13.13 -6.36 9.60
C PRO A 23 13.58 -5.11 8.82
N ASP A 24 14.89 -4.97 8.55
CA ASP A 24 15.48 -3.91 7.72
C ASP A 24 15.25 -4.10 6.21
N LYS A 25 14.77 -5.28 5.78
CA LYS A 25 14.49 -5.62 4.38
C LYS A 25 13.00 -5.78 4.09
N ILE A 26 12.15 -5.40 5.04
CA ILE A 26 10.69 -5.46 4.89
C ILE A 26 10.20 -4.02 4.88
N HIS A 27 9.78 -3.54 3.72
CA HIS A 27 9.27 -2.19 3.56
C HIS A 27 7.79 -2.10 3.95
N LEU A 28 7.36 -0.94 4.42
CA LEU A 28 5.98 -0.69 4.82
C LEU A 28 5.02 -0.87 3.64
N GLN A 29 5.46 -0.53 2.42
CA GLN A 29 4.70 -0.78 1.21
C GLN A 29 4.42 -2.29 1.01
N GLU A 30 5.42 -3.15 1.20
CA GLU A 30 5.25 -4.61 1.10
C GLU A 30 4.23 -5.12 2.13
N ILE A 31 4.32 -4.64 3.37
CA ILE A 31 3.38 -4.97 4.44
C ILE A 31 1.96 -4.55 4.06
N TYR A 32 1.80 -3.30 3.61
CA TYR A 32 0.51 -2.73 3.24
C TYR A 32 -0.13 -3.51 2.09
N CYS A 33 0.60 -3.74 1.00
CA CYS A 33 0.13 -4.52 -0.16
C CYS A 33 -0.15 -5.99 0.18
N ALA A 34 0.45 -6.54 1.25
CA ALA A 34 0.21 -7.90 1.68
C ALA A 34 -1.00 -8.07 2.61
N ILE A 35 -1.63 -6.97 3.04
CA ILE A 35 -2.83 -6.91 3.87
C ILE A 35 -4.02 -6.40 3.05
N GLU A 36 -3.84 -5.30 2.33
CA GLU A 36 -4.92 -4.64 1.61
C GLU A 36 -5.14 -5.28 0.23
N ASP A 37 -6.35 -5.77 -0.01
CA ASP A 37 -6.78 -6.29 -1.32
C ASP A 37 -6.98 -5.17 -2.37
N ARG A 38 -6.77 -3.91 -1.99
CA ARG A 38 -6.97 -2.73 -2.84
C ARG A 38 -5.71 -1.85 -2.83
N LYS A 39 -5.46 -1.15 -3.94
CA LYS A 39 -4.48 -0.05 -3.96
C LYS A 39 -4.83 0.94 -2.87
N ALA A 40 -3.81 1.50 -2.22
CA ALA A 40 -3.96 2.37 -1.04
C ALA A 40 -4.94 3.52 -1.23
N PHE A 41 -5.14 3.96 -2.48
CA PHE A 41 -6.02 5.06 -2.85
C PHE A 41 -6.81 4.75 -4.13
N TYR A 42 -7.73 3.78 -4.09
CA TYR A 42 -8.71 3.61 -5.19
C TYR A 42 -9.76 4.73 -5.17
N LEU A 43 -9.44 5.86 -5.81
CA LEU A 43 -10.38 6.97 -5.95
C LEU A 43 -11.28 6.70 -7.17
N ASN A 44 -12.53 6.31 -6.91
CA ASN A 44 -13.51 6.05 -7.96
C ASN A 44 -14.16 7.36 -8.45
N VAL A 45 -13.41 8.12 -9.24
CA VAL A 45 -13.82 9.39 -9.87
C VAL A 45 -14.78 9.22 -11.05
N ASN A 46 -15.13 7.97 -11.41
CA ASN A 46 -16.04 7.66 -12.52
C ASN A 46 -17.44 7.21 -12.08
N LYS A 47 -17.77 7.29 -10.77
CA LYS A 47 -19.00 6.67 -10.27
C LYS A 47 -20.29 7.38 -10.72
N GLU A 48 -20.19 8.61 -11.23
CA GLU A 48 -21.34 9.32 -11.78
C GLU A 48 -21.15 9.65 -13.26
N LYS A 49 -22.01 9.06 -14.12
CA LYS A 49 -22.25 9.52 -15.49
C LYS A 49 -23.00 10.86 -15.44
N LEU A 50 -22.38 11.90 -14.89
CA LEU A 50 -22.86 13.26 -15.06
C LEU A 50 -22.76 13.60 -16.54
N ASN A 51 -23.75 14.25 -17.13
CA ASN A 51 -23.69 14.72 -18.52
C ASN A 51 -22.48 15.65 -18.68
N GLN A 52 -21.35 15.11 -19.16
CA GLN A 52 -20.05 15.76 -18.99
C GLN A 52 -19.87 16.86 -20.04
N SER A 53 -20.12 18.11 -19.64
CA SER A 53 -19.64 19.27 -20.39
C SER A 53 -18.11 19.22 -20.50
N ALA A 54 -17.53 19.91 -21.50
CA ALA A 54 -16.07 19.95 -21.66
C ALA A 54 -15.34 20.45 -20.39
N ASN A 55 -15.99 21.29 -19.59
CA ASN A 55 -15.46 21.82 -18.34
C ASN A 55 -15.44 20.76 -17.22
N SER A 56 -16.49 19.94 -17.10
CA SER A 56 -16.51 18.89 -16.08
C SER A 56 -15.44 17.82 -16.33
N LYS A 57 -15.13 17.53 -17.61
CA LYS A 57 -14.01 16.63 -17.98
C LYS A 57 -12.66 17.17 -17.52
N LYS A 58 -12.39 18.46 -17.73
CA LYS A 58 -11.13 19.10 -17.34
C LYS A 58 -10.94 19.07 -15.81
N ILE A 59 -12.00 19.39 -15.06
CA ILE A 59 -11.98 19.34 -13.60
C ILE A 59 -11.73 17.91 -13.10
N ASN A 60 -12.44 16.93 -13.66
CA ASN A 60 -12.24 15.53 -13.28
C ASN A 60 -10.81 15.05 -13.56
N ASN A 61 -10.27 15.39 -14.74
CA ASN A 61 -8.89 15.05 -15.10
C ASN A 61 -7.85 15.71 -14.17
N PHE A 62 -8.10 16.95 -13.75
CA PHE A 62 -7.24 17.61 -12.76
C PHE A 62 -7.19 16.82 -11.46
N PHE A 63 -8.34 16.43 -10.90
CA PHE A 63 -8.38 15.65 -9.66
C PHE A 63 -7.80 14.25 -9.84
N ILE A 64 -8.08 13.55 -10.95
CA ILE A 64 -7.44 12.26 -11.28
C ILE A 64 -5.92 12.39 -11.21
N LYS A 65 -5.36 13.42 -11.85
CA LYS A 65 -3.92 13.63 -11.90
C LYS A 65 -3.36 13.94 -10.51
N LEU A 66 -3.96 14.91 -9.81
CA LEU A 66 -3.56 15.29 -8.45
C LEU A 66 -3.52 14.07 -7.53
N PHE A 67 -4.55 13.24 -7.57
CA PHE A 67 -4.63 12.07 -6.72
C PHE A 67 -3.64 10.97 -7.14
N SER A 68 -3.40 10.80 -8.44
CA SER A 68 -2.35 9.89 -8.92
C SER A 68 -0.97 10.34 -8.44
N ASP A 69 -0.68 11.64 -8.49
CA ASP A 69 0.60 12.21 -8.05
C ASP A 69 0.79 11.98 -6.54
N ILE A 70 -0.24 12.26 -5.73
CA ILE A 70 -0.23 12.00 -4.28
C ILE A 70 -0.05 10.51 -3.96
N GLN A 71 -0.69 9.62 -4.72
CA GLN A 71 -0.53 8.17 -4.52
C GLN A 71 0.93 7.76 -4.71
N ILE A 72 1.58 8.24 -5.77
CA ILE A 72 2.99 7.97 -6.05
C ILE A 72 3.87 8.49 -4.91
N GLU A 73 3.60 9.70 -4.41
CA GLU A 73 4.36 10.25 -3.27
C GLU A 73 4.23 9.40 -2.01
N ILE A 74 3.04 8.88 -1.72
CA ILE A 74 2.80 8.02 -0.55
C ILE A 74 3.50 6.68 -0.74
N GLU A 75 3.38 6.05 -1.92
CA GLU A 75 4.06 4.79 -2.24
C GLU A 75 5.58 4.93 -2.09
N ASN A 76 6.18 5.98 -2.66
CA ASN A 76 7.60 6.27 -2.52
C ASN A 76 8.02 6.49 -1.06
N LYS A 77 7.18 7.14 -0.25
CA LYS A 77 7.45 7.32 1.18
C LYS A 77 7.42 5.99 1.93
N MET A 78 6.47 5.12 1.60
CA MET A 78 6.32 3.79 2.22
C MET A 78 7.46 2.84 1.84
N GLU A 79 8.02 2.95 0.64
CA GLU A 79 9.22 2.23 0.22
C GLU A 79 10.45 2.59 1.06
N ASN A 80 10.51 3.79 1.64
CA ASN A 80 11.65 4.22 2.45
C ASN A 80 11.51 3.91 3.95
N ILE A 81 10.38 3.33 4.38
CA ILE A 81 10.13 2.98 5.78
C ILE A 81 10.18 1.46 5.92
N THR A 82 11.09 0.96 6.74
CA THR A 82 11.23 -0.49 7.02
C THR A 82 10.51 -0.90 8.31
N LEU A 83 10.22 -2.18 8.46
CA LEU A 83 9.71 -2.75 9.70
C LEU A 83 10.64 -2.44 10.89
N LYS A 84 11.96 -2.42 10.67
CA LYS A 84 12.93 -1.98 11.67
C LYS A 84 12.69 -0.54 12.13
N ASN A 85 12.40 0.39 11.21
CA ASN A 85 12.09 1.78 11.58
C ASN A 85 10.85 1.85 12.49
N ILE A 86 9.81 1.07 12.15
CA ILE A 86 8.57 1.01 12.92
C ILE A 86 8.82 0.44 14.32
N LEU A 87 9.53 -0.69 14.41
CA LEU A 87 9.88 -1.32 15.69
C LEU A 87 10.71 -0.40 16.59
N ASN A 88 11.61 0.40 16.02
CA ASN A 88 12.40 1.38 16.76
C ASN A 88 11.58 2.60 17.22
N HIS A 89 10.47 2.91 16.56
CA HIS A 89 9.62 4.04 16.91
C HIS A 89 8.62 3.70 18.04
N ILE A 90 8.25 2.42 18.17
CA ILE A 90 7.28 1.95 19.18
C ILE A 90 7.98 1.59 20.50
N LYS A 91 9.28 1.27 20.46
CA LYS A 91 10.11 1.05 21.65
C LYS A 91 10.46 2.36 22.34
#